data_AF-A0A2E4IBL9-F1
#
_entry.id   AF-A0A2E4IBL9-F1
#
_cell.length_a   1.000
_cell.length_b   1.000
_cell.length_c   1.000
_cell.angle_alpha   90.00
_cell.angle_beta   90.00
_cell.angle_gamma   90.00
#
_symmetry.space_group_name_H-M   'P 1'
#
loop_
_entity.id
_entity.type
_entity.pdbx_description
1 polymer ?
#
loop_
_entity_poly.entity_id
_entity_poly.type
_entity_poly.pdbx_seq_one_letter_code
_entity_poly.pdbx_strand_id
1 'polypeptide(L)'
;MLFVDIGCFHPTKYNNTDVYCNKGYRGINIDIDRIKIKRFNWVRRGGINIAKGVSSQKDEKKYWTNGFYSLVNTLDEVVDLGITKFL
;
A
#
# COMPACT_ATOMS: atom_id res chain seq x y z
N MET A 1 -16.84 -13.76 0.06
CA MET A 1 -15.47 -14.12 0.50
C MET A 1 -14.68 -12.86 0.81
N LEU A 2 -13.67 -12.99 1.68
CA LEU A 2 -12.82 -11.90 2.14
C LEU A 2 -11.39 -12.13 1.63
N PHE A 3 -10.68 -11.06 1.27
CA PHE A 3 -9.23 -11.09 1.03
C PHE A 3 -8.54 -9.96 1.79
N VAL A 4 -7.23 -10.10 1.95
CA VAL A 4 -6.34 -9.08 2.52
C VAL A 4 -5.24 -8.80 1.51
N ASP A 5 -5.06 -7.53 1.14
CA ASP A 5 -4.03 -7.06 0.22
C ASP A 5 -3.04 -6.16 0.98
N ILE A 6 -1.81 -6.65 1.16
CA ILE A 6 -0.73 -5.99 1.91
C ILE A 6 0.23 -5.37 0.89
N GLY A 7 0.43 -4.05 0.97
CA GLY A 7 1.12 -3.29 -0.06
C GLY A 7 0.22 -3.03 -1.27
N CYS A 8 -1.05 -2.65 -1.01
CA CYS A 8 -2.12 -2.67 -2.03
C CYS A 8 -1.94 -1.69 -3.20
N PHE A 9 -1.02 -0.73 -3.11
CA PHE A 9 -0.60 0.21 -4.16
C PHE A 9 -1.70 1.11 -4.78
N HIS A 10 -2.59 0.56 -5.61
CA HIS A 10 -3.57 1.31 -6.38
C HIS A 10 -4.86 0.53 -6.60
N PRO A 11 -6.06 1.10 -6.38
CA PRO A 11 -7.35 0.36 -6.40
C PRO A 11 -7.79 -0.25 -7.74
N THR A 12 -6.98 -0.11 -8.80
CA THR A 12 -7.30 -0.51 -10.19
C THR A 12 -6.06 -0.75 -11.07
N LYS A 13 -4.83 -0.60 -10.55
CA LYS A 13 -3.61 -0.70 -11.35
C LYS A 13 -2.67 -1.67 -10.68
N TYR A 14 -2.12 -2.59 -11.46
CA TYR A 14 -1.04 -3.49 -11.06
C TYR A 14 -1.31 -4.22 -9.72
N ASN A 15 -2.56 -4.59 -9.44
CA ASN A 15 -2.90 -5.41 -8.28
C ASN A 15 -4.09 -6.35 -8.55
N ASN A 16 -4.21 -7.37 -7.71
CA ASN A 16 -5.29 -8.35 -7.80
C ASN A 16 -6.59 -7.85 -7.14
N THR A 17 -6.53 -6.79 -6.34
CA THR A 17 -7.68 -6.24 -5.63
C THR A 17 -8.81 -5.87 -6.57
N ASP A 18 -8.53 -5.28 -7.74
CA ASP A 18 -9.56 -4.98 -8.74
C ASP A 18 -10.28 -6.26 -9.21
N VAL A 19 -9.51 -7.30 -9.54
CA VAL A 19 -10.04 -8.59 -10.00
C VAL A 19 -10.94 -9.24 -8.94
N TYR A 20 -10.51 -9.27 -7.67
CA TYR A 20 -11.31 -9.87 -6.60
C TYR A 20 -12.57 -9.03 -6.28
N CYS A 21 -12.45 -7.71 -6.25
CA CYS A 21 -13.61 -6.82 -6.05
C CYS A 21 -14.65 -7.04 -7.15
N ASN A 22 -14.22 -7.16 -8.41
CA ASN A 22 -15.13 -7.38 -9.54
C ASN A 22 -15.78 -8.78 -9.50
N LYS A 23 -15.18 -9.73 -8.79
CA LYS A 23 -15.78 -11.04 -8.49
C LYS A 23 -16.71 -11.02 -7.26
N GLY A 24 -16.99 -9.85 -6.68
CA GLY A 24 -17.87 -9.68 -5.52
C GLY A 24 -17.21 -9.92 -4.16
N TYR A 25 -15.88 -9.99 -4.10
CA TYR A 25 -15.16 -10.19 -2.85
C TYR A 25 -15.00 -8.85 -2.12
N ARG A 26 -14.93 -8.90 -0.79
CA ARG A 26 -14.66 -7.71 0.04
C ARG A 26 -13.20 -7.71 0.48
N GLY A 27 -12.53 -6.57 0.32
CA GLY A 27 -11.10 -6.42 0.61
C GLY A 27 -10.81 -5.68 1.91
N ILE A 28 -9.74 -6.11 2.58
CA ILE A 28 -8.98 -5.30 3.53
C ILE A 28 -7.68 -4.89 2.83
N ASN A 29 -7.53 -3.60 2.55
CA ASN A 29 -6.42 -3.05 1.77
C ASN A 29 -5.50 -2.26 2.69
N ILE A 30 -4.23 -2.67 2.75
CA ILE A 30 -3.25 -2.12 3.68
C ILE A 30 -2.05 -1.60 2.87
N ASP A 31 -1.67 -0.35 3.11
CA ASP A 31 -0.45 0.25 2.57
C ASP A 31 0.08 1.27 3.57
N ILE A 32 1.40 1.41 3.65
CA ILE A 32 2.03 2.41 4.52
C ILE A 32 1.81 3.83 4.02
N ASP A 33 1.63 4.01 2.71
CA ASP A 33 1.44 5.31 2.09
C ASP A 33 -0.04 5.75 2.15
N ARG A 34 -0.28 6.80 2.93
CA ARG A 34 -1.60 7.39 3.16
C ARG A 34 -2.27 7.89 1.87
N ILE A 35 -1.52 8.30 0.86
CA ILE A 35 -2.09 8.82 -0.40
C ILE A 35 -2.78 7.68 -1.16
N LYS A 36 -2.15 6.50 -1.19
CA LYS A 36 -2.71 5.30 -1.82
C LYS A 36 -4.01 4.88 -1.13
N ILE A 37 -4.02 4.86 0.20
CA ILE A 37 -5.21 4.54 0.99
C ILE A 37 -6.33 5.58 0.83
N LYS A 38 -5.98 6.87 0.74
CA LYS A 38 -6.95 7.93 0.43
C LYS A 38 -7.64 7.67 -0.91
N ARG A 39 -6.90 7.20 -1.92
CA ARG A 39 -7.44 6.82 -3.22
C ARG A 39 -8.37 5.60 -3.13
N PHE A 40 -8.01 4.59 -2.34
CA PHE A 40 -8.90 3.46 -2.05
C PHE A 40 -10.21 3.90 -1.42
N ASN A 41 -10.17 4.84 -0.47
CA ASN A 41 -11.37 5.40 0.14
C ASN A 41 -12.26 6.15 -0.86
N TRP A 42 -11.71 6.65 -1.97
CA TRP A 42 -12.51 7.26 -3.03
C TRP A 42 -13.09 6.23 -4.00
N VAL A 43 -12.27 5.29 -4.47
CA VAL A 43 -12.65 4.35 -5.55
C VAL A 43 -13.38 3.12 -5.01
N ARG A 44 -13.09 2.67 -3.79
CA ARG A 44 -13.53 1.39 -3.21
C ARG A 44 -14.09 1.57 -1.79
N ARG A 45 -15.14 2.38 -1.66
CA ARG A 45 -15.79 2.73 -0.37
C ARG A 45 -16.37 1.54 0.41
N GLY A 46 -16.54 0.38 -0.22
CA GLY A 46 -17.07 -0.83 0.44
C GLY A 46 -16.04 -1.65 1.22
N GLY A 47 -14.73 -1.44 1.00
CA GLY A 47 -13.65 -2.17 1.67
C GLY A 47 -13.19 -1.53 2.99
N ILE A 48 -12.33 -2.23 3.72
CA ILE A 48 -11.60 -1.67 4.87
C ILE A 48 -10.24 -1.21 4.34
N ASN A 49 -9.90 0.07 4.46
CA ASN A 49 -8.65 0.63 3.92
C ASN A 49 -7.81 1.22 5.05
N ILE A 50 -6.59 0.72 5.25
CA ILE A 50 -5.75 0.99 6.41
C ILE A 50 -4.41 1.57 5.98
N ALA A 51 -4.09 2.77 6.44
CA ALA A 51 -2.82 3.44 6.17
C ALA A 51 -1.76 3.15 7.24
N LYS A 52 -1.27 1.92 7.29
CA LYS A 52 -0.29 1.42 8.27
C LYS A 52 0.58 0.31 7.70
N GLY A 53 1.71 0.05 8.34
CA GLY A 53 2.51 -1.15 8.12
C GLY A 53 1.92 -2.36 8.85
N VAL A 54 2.28 -3.56 8.39
CA VAL A 54 1.92 -4.83 9.02
C VAL A 54 3.14 -5.38 9.74
N SER A 55 2.98 -5.74 11.01
CA SER A 55 4.04 -6.26 11.88
C SER A 55 3.42 -7.16 12.96
N SER A 56 4.20 -8.11 13.47
CA SER A 56 3.82 -8.89 14.66
C SER A 56 3.92 -8.08 15.96
N GLN A 57 4.56 -6.91 15.91
CA GLN A 57 4.74 -6.00 17.04
C GLN A 57 4.14 -4.62 16.74
N LYS A 58 3.63 -3.96 17.78
CA LYS A 58 3.14 -2.59 17.71
C LYS A 58 4.30 -1.63 17.94
N ASP A 59 4.63 -0.85 16.92
CA ASP A 59 5.70 0.15 16.98
C ASP A 59 5.49 1.22 15.90
N GLU A 60 6.25 2.31 15.96
CA GLU A 60 6.34 3.34 14.93
C GLU A 60 7.73 3.33 14.29
N LYS A 61 7.78 3.22 12.96
CA LYS A 61 9.03 3.21 12.20
C LYS A 61 9.02 4.27 11.11
N LYS A 62 10.19 4.86 10.85
CA LYS A 62 10.41 5.64 9.64
C LYS A 62 10.46 4.69 8.45
N TYR A 63 9.98 5.17 7.30
CA TYR A 63 10.09 4.50 6.03
C TYR A 63 10.44 5.53 4.97
N TRP A 64 11.05 5.07 3.89
CA TRP A 64 11.47 5.90 2.79
C TRP A 64 10.79 5.47 1.49
N THR A 65 10.60 6.41 0.58
CA THR A 65 9.90 6.20 -0.69
C THR A 65 10.68 6.85 -1.82
N ASN A 66 10.77 6.16 -2.96
CA ASN A 66 11.36 6.75 -4.16
C ASN A 66 10.37 7.67 -4.88
N GLY A 67 10.19 8.87 -4.33
CA GLY A 67 9.28 9.89 -4.86
C GLY A 67 7.81 9.70 -4.52
N PHE A 68 6.99 10.60 -5.06
CA PHE A 68 5.54 10.63 -4.82
C PHE A 68 4.85 9.42 -5.45
N TYR A 69 3.98 8.75 -4.67
CA TYR A 69 3.19 7.60 -5.14
C TYR A 69 4.05 6.41 -5.64
N SER A 70 5.21 6.19 -5.01
CA SER A 70 6.15 5.16 -5.45
C SER A 70 5.60 3.74 -5.32
N LEU A 71 5.99 2.87 -6.27
CA LEU A 71 5.77 1.43 -6.21
C LEU A 71 6.66 0.75 -5.15
N VAL A 72 7.79 1.38 -4.82
CA VAL A 72 8.79 0.84 -3.92
C VAL A 72 8.92 1.72 -2.67
N ASN A 73 9.03 1.08 -1.53
CA ASN A 73 9.33 1.70 -0.26
C ASN A 73 10.27 0.78 0.53
N THR A 74 10.96 1.35 1.52
CA THR A 74 11.92 0.62 2.33
C THR A 74 11.86 1.08 3.78
N LEU A 75 12.20 0.18 4.70
CA LEU A 75 12.49 0.48 6.10
C LEU A 75 14.00 0.57 6.36
N ASP A 76 14.82 0.41 5.33
CA ASP A 76 16.27 0.53 5.36
C ASP A 76 16.69 1.87 4.76
N GLU A 77 17.27 2.73 5.59
CA GLU A 77 17.77 4.06 5.22
C GLU A 77 18.91 3.99 4.20
N VAL A 78 19.77 2.98 4.28
CA VAL A 78 20.94 2.85 3.38
C VAL A 78 20.48 2.51 1.97
N VAL A 79 19.42 1.69 1.86
CA VAL A 79 18.80 1.36 0.57
C VAL A 79 18.21 2.62 -0.08
N ASP A 80 17.61 3.53 0.69
CA ASP A 80 17.09 4.80 0.16
C ASP A 80 18.19 5.69 -0.43
N LEU A 81 19.32 5.83 0.27
CA LEU A 81 20.51 6.57 -0.20
C LEU A 81 21.13 6.00 -1.47
N GLY A 82 20.89 4.71 -1.76
CA GLY A 82 21.30 4.05 -3.00
C GLY A 82 20.28 4.21 -4.13
N ILE A 83 18.99 4.32 -3.83
CA ILE A 83 17.92 4.55 -4.82
C ILE A 83 17.94 6.00 -5.32
N THR A 84 18.38 6.96 -4.50
CA THR A 84 18.59 8.36 -4.92
C THR A 84 19.85 8.59 -5.78
N LYS A 85 20.74 7.59 -5.93
CA LYS A 85 22.00 7.72 -6.68
C LYS A 85 21.96 7.28 -8.14
N PHE A 86 20.80 6.92 -8.67
CA PHE A 86 20.62 6.68 -10.11
C PHE A 86 20.02 7.91 -10.81
N LEU A 87 20.75 9.03 -10.76
CA LEU A 87 20.65 10.17 -11.69
C LEU A 87 22.05 10.74 -11.94
#